data_AF-A0A519SK20-F1
#
_entry.id   AF-A0A519SK20-F1
#
_cell.length_a   1.000
_cell.length_b   1.000
_cell.length_c   1.000
_cell.angle_alpha   90.00
_cell.angle_beta   90.00
_cell.angle_gamma   90.00
#
_symmetry.space_group_name_H-M   'P 1'
#
loop_
_entity.id
_entity.type
_entity.pdbx_description
1 polymer ?
#
loop_
_entity_poly.entity_id
_entity_poly.type
_entity_poly.pdbx_seq_one_letter_code
_entity_poly.pdbx_strand_id
1 'polypeptide(L)'
;MKKKKPIGYSKERVVLSDTLPYELPIIFSNRHFYRFLTNFGVNFIADKSNIQWNKAYKDQSISAVVKLLFGLEEDVLGCSIKISDRGHIRIPFKYQITHKENDFRELALPHPKNQLEVISFYEEFKETILYYCNQSSFSIRKPSKIAKFVYSNDALHLRLKGKDDDAIEDNSKEYENLKTYFTYKDYSNIYKFYEDYQYHRAEKKYNQMFKFDISKCFPSIYTHSIVWALFNKEVVKDEILLSKSTFAGKFDKLMQYANFGETNGILVGPEFSRIFAELILQRIDKDIEDELRKENIIFKKDYEVYRYVD
;
A
#
# COMPACT_ATOMS: atom_id res chain seq x y z
N MET A 1 2.17 2.71 -30.45
CA MET A 1 1.03 3.09 -29.57
C MET A 1 0.90 2.05 -28.47
N LYS A 2 0.85 2.45 -27.19
CA LYS A 2 0.63 1.49 -26.07
C LYS A 2 -0.79 0.93 -26.17
N LYS A 3 -0.95 -0.39 -26.26
CA LYS A 3 -2.29 -1.01 -26.21
C LYS A 3 -2.81 -0.97 -24.78
N LYS A 4 -3.95 -0.32 -24.58
CA LYS A 4 -4.69 -0.32 -23.32
C LYS A 4 -5.48 -1.62 -23.24
N LYS A 5 -5.17 -2.47 -22.27
CA LYS A 5 -6.02 -3.63 -21.94
C LYS A 5 -6.81 -3.29 -20.67
N PRO A 6 -8.14 -3.47 -20.65
CA PRO A 6 -8.91 -3.32 -19.43
C PRO A 6 -8.45 -4.37 -18.41
N ILE A 7 -8.33 -3.96 -17.15
CA ILE A 7 -8.07 -4.91 -16.06
C ILE A 7 -9.40 -5.59 -15.75
N GLY A 8 -9.44 -6.92 -15.80
CA GLY A 8 -10.52 -7.66 -15.16
C GLY A 8 -10.51 -7.34 -13.66
N TYR A 9 -11.66 -6.96 -13.10
CA TYR A 9 -11.80 -6.45 -11.72
C TYR A 9 -11.60 -7.54 -10.64
N SER A 10 -10.51 -8.32 -10.70
CA SER A 10 -10.12 -9.21 -9.61
C SER A 10 -9.49 -8.39 -8.50
N LYS A 11 -10.19 -8.28 -7.37
CA LYS A 11 -9.67 -7.67 -6.13
C LYS A 11 -8.37 -8.33 -5.66
N GLU A 12 -8.16 -9.59 -6.04
CA GLU A 12 -6.98 -10.40 -5.72
C GLU A 12 -5.69 -9.82 -6.30
N ARG A 13 -5.76 -8.94 -7.31
CA ARG A 13 -4.58 -8.29 -7.91
C ARG A 13 -3.73 -7.49 -6.91
N VAL A 14 -4.31 -7.12 -5.76
CA VAL A 14 -3.61 -6.47 -4.65
C VAL A 14 -2.37 -7.25 -4.22
N VAL A 15 -2.39 -8.59 -4.32
CA VAL A 15 -1.21 -9.42 -3.99
C VAL A 15 -0.08 -9.29 -5.01
N LEU A 16 -0.38 -8.83 -6.22
CA LEU A 16 0.61 -8.63 -7.28
C LEU A 16 1.22 -7.22 -7.25
N SER A 17 0.65 -6.30 -6.46
CA SER A 17 1.12 -4.92 -6.38
C SER A 17 1.28 -4.46 -4.93
N ASP A 18 0.20 -4.13 -4.24
CA ASP A 18 0.24 -3.26 -3.07
C ASP A 18 0.72 -3.95 -1.79
N THR A 19 0.77 -5.28 -1.79
CA THR A 19 1.36 -6.07 -0.70
C THR A 19 2.86 -6.29 -0.85
N LEU A 20 3.43 -5.94 -2.01
CA LEU A 20 4.81 -6.21 -2.35
C LEU A 20 5.66 -4.95 -2.21
N PRO A 21 6.88 -5.06 -1.69
CA PRO A 21 7.90 -4.03 -1.82
C PRO A 21 8.27 -3.77 -3.28
N TYR A 22 8.79 -2.57 -3.56
CA TYR A 22 9.29 -2.20 -4.88
C TYR A 22 10.46 -3.08 -5.34
N GLU A 23 11.36 -3.41 -4.41
CA GLU A 23 12.50 -4.29 -4.65
C GLU A 23 12.24 -5.64 -3.98
N LEU A 24 12.05 -6.68 -4.79
CA LEU A 24 11.81 -8.05 -4.34
C LEU A 24 13.06 -8.91 -4.52
N PRO A 25 13.25 -9.95 -3.70
CA PRO A 25 14.24 -10.98 -4.01
C PRO A 25 13.97 -11.59 -5.39
N ILE A 26 15.03 -11.84 -6.17
CA ILE A 26 14.95 -12.31 -7.57
C ILE A 26 14.09 -13.58 -7.71
N ILE A 27 14.14 -14.46 -6.70
CA ILE A 27 13.44 -15.75 -6.71
C ILE A 27 11.96 -15.64 -6.28
N PHE A 28 11.50 -14.48 -5.83
CA PHE A 28 10.17 -14.33 -5.22
C PHE A 28 9.15 -13.73 -6.18
N SER A 29 7.96 -14.36 -6.24
CA SER A 29 6.82 -13.82 -6.98
C SER A 29 5.49 -14.32 -6.43
N ASN A 30 4.52 -13.41 -6.31
CA ASN A 30 3.13 -13.76 -5.98
C ASN A 30 2.30 -14.28 -7.16
N ARG A 31 2.90 -14.52 -8.34
CA ARG A 31 2.20 -15.02 -9.53
C ARG A 31 1.38 -16.28 -9.25
N HIS A 32 2.00 -17.28 -8.62
CA HIS A 32 1.34 -18.56 -8.33
C HIS A 32 0.34 -18.42 -7.18
N PHE A 33 0.65 -17.56 -6.21
CA PHE A 33 -0.27 -17.24 -5.12
C PHE A 33 -1.55 -16.58 -5.65
N TYR A 34 -1.44 -15.57 -6.52
CA TYR A 34 -2.60 -14.95 -7.19
C TYR A 34 -3.44 -15.97 -7.94
N ARG A 35 -2.81 -16.83 -8.76
CA ARG A 35 -3.52 -17.89 -9.49
C ARG A 35 -4.25 -18.86 -8.56
N PHE A 36 -3.64 -19.20 -7.44
CA PHE A 36 -4.27 -20.04 -6.42
C PHE A 36 -5.52 -19.36 -5.85
N LEU A 37 -5.44 -18.09 -5.46
CA LEU A 37 -6.59 -17.34 -4.97
C LEU A 37 -7.73 -17.27 -5.99
N THR A 38 -7.42 -16.97 -7.26
CA THR A 38 -8.44 -16.83 -8.31
C THR A 38 -9.06 -18.16 -8.74
N ASN A 39 -8.25 -19.20 -8.89
CA ASN A 39 -8.74 -20.49 -9.41
C ASN A 39 -9.61 -21.22 -8.38
N PHE A 40 -9.23 -21.17 -7.10
CA PHE A 40 -9.97 -21.84 -6.03
C PHE A 40 -10.97 -20.91 -5.32
N GLY A 41 -11.01 -19.63 -5.68
CA GLY A 41 -11.90 -18.63 -5.08
C GLY A 41 -11.63 -18.44 -3.59
N VAL A 42 -10.36 -18.48 -3.17
CA VAL A 42 -9.97 -18.33 -1.77
C VAL A 42 -10.13 -16.87 -1.37
N ASN A 43 -10.95 -16.62 -0.35
CA ASN A 43 -11.25 -15.28 0.12
C ASN A 43 -11.33 -15.25 1.64
N PHE A 44 -10.97 -14.10 2.22
CA PHE A 44 -11.18 -13.83 3.64
C PHE A 44 -12.46 -13.01 3.82
N ILE A 45 -13.27 -13.35 4.82
CA ILE A 45 -14.46 -12.60 5.22
C ILE A 45 -14.19 -12.00 6.60
N ALA A 46 -13.99 -10.68 6.63
CA ALA A 46 -13.64 -9.94 7.83
C ALA A 46 -14.66 -10.11 8.97
N ASP A 47 -15.96 -10.00 8.68
CA ASP A 47 -17.01 -10.03 9.72
C ASP A 47 -17.09 -11.34 10.49
N LYS A 48 -16.70 -12.46 9.86
CA LYS A 48 -16.75 -13.80 10.45
C LYS A 48 -15.37 -14.32 10.84
N SER A 49 -14.31 -13.53 10.61
CA SER A 49 -12.92 -13.96 10.70
C SER A 49 -12.71 -15.35 10.11
N ASN A 50 -13.19 -15.59 8.88
CA ASN A 50 -13.04 -16.89 8.24
C ASN A 50 -12.45 -16.80 6.84
N ILE A 51 -11.66 -17.81 6.50
CA ILE A 51 -11.19 -18.05 5.14
C ILE A 51 -12.11 -19.06 4.50
N GLN A 52 -12.57 -18.77 3.30
CA GLN A 52 -13.45 -19.63 2.53
C GLN A 52 -12.88 -19.84 1.13
N TRP A 53 -13.20 -21.00 0.54
CA TRP A 53 -12.93 -21.28 -0.87
C TRP A 53 -14.14 -21.92 -1.54
N ASN A 54 -14.09 -22.05 -2.85
CA ASN A 54 -15.24 -22.52 -3.63
C ASN A 54 -15.65 -23.95 -3.21
N LYS A 55 -16.96 -24.13 -2.98
CA LYS A 55 -17.58 -25.40 -2.56
C LYS A 55 -17.42 -26.53 -3.58
N ALA A 56 -17.10 -26.22 -4.83
CA ALA A 56 -16.73 -27.22 -5.83
C ALA A 56 -15.47 -28.00 -5.44
N TYR A 57 -14.63 -27.44 -4.57
CA TYR A 57 -13.35 -27.99 -4.16
C TYR A 57 -13.36 -28.39 -2.68
N LYS A 58 -14.11 -29.46 -2.36
CA LYS A 58 -14.15 -30.06 -1.01
C LYS A 58 -12.98 -30.99 -0.71
N ASP A 59 -12.05 -31.13 -1.65
CA ASP A 59 -10.92 -32.05 -1.53
C ASP A 59 -10.01 -31.69 -0.36
N GLN A 60 -9.55 -32.72 0.36
CA GLN A 60 -8.62 -32.59 1.48
C GLN A 60 -7.28 -31.94 1.08
N SER A 61 -6.90 -32.03 -0.19
CA SER A 61 -5.67 -31.45 -0.71
C SER A 61 -5.65 -29.92 -0.62
N ILE A 62 -6.77 -29.26 -0.95
CA ILE A 62 -6.84 -27.79 -0.94
C ILE A 62 -6.91 -27.29 0.50
N SER A 63 -7.64 -27.97 1.37
CA SER A 63 -7.66 -27.61 2.79
C SER A 63 -6.28 -27.73 3.43
N ALA A 64 -5.50 -28.76 3.08
CA ALA A 64 -4.11 -28.91 3.51
C ALA A 64 -3.21 -27.77 3.00
N VAL A 65 -3.33 -27.40 1.71
CA VAL A 65 -2.57 -26.27 1.14
C VAL A 65 -2.93 -24.94 1.79
N VAL A 66 -4.21 -24.68 2.04
CA VAL A 66 -4.69 -23.47 2.75
C VAL A 66 -4.11 -23.42 4.16
N LYS A 67 -4.17 -24.52 4.92
CA LYS A 67 -3.58 -24.60 6.26
C LYS A 67 -2.08 -24.32 6.23
N LEU A 68 -1.35 -24.96 5.31
CA LEU A 68 0.09 -24.80 5.17
C LEU A 68 0.47 -23.36 4.80
N LEU A 69 -0.16 -22.80 3.76
CA LEU A 69 0.16 -21.48 3.22
C LEU A 69 -0.15 -20.35 4.21
N PHE A 70 -1.18 -20.53 5.04
CA PHE A 70 -1.60 -19.53 6.01
C PHE A 70 -1.13 -19.82 7.45
N GLY A 71 -0.42 -20.93 7.65
CA GLY A 71 0.10 -21.37 8.96
C GLY A 71 -1.01 -21.61 9.98
N LEU A 72 -2.16 -22.15 9.55
CA LEU A 72 -3.36 -22.32 10.38
C LEU A 72 -3.40 -23.72 10.99
N GLU A 73 -3.69 -23.78 12.29
CA GLU A 73 -3.86 -25.03 13.04
C GLU A 73 -5.35 -25.38 13.18
N GLU A 74 -6.25 -24.42 12.98
CA GLU A 74 -7.68 -24.57 13.19
C GLU A 74 -8.33 -25.61 12.27
N ASP A 75 -9.42 -26.21 12.75
CA ASP A 75 -10.16 -27.24 12.03
C ASP A 75 -10.92 -26.68 10.82
N VAL A 76 -10.98 -27.50 9.77
CA VAL A 76 -11.67 -27.16 8.53
C VAL A 76 -13.12 -27.62 8.65
N LEU A 77 -14.04 -26.67 8.55
CA LEU A 77 -15.47 -26.91 8.48
C LEU A 77 -15.93 -26.74 7.03
N GLY A 78 -15.99 -27.86 6.30
CA GLY A 78 -16.35 -27.88 4.88
C GLY A 78 -15.29 -27.19 4.01
N CYS A 79 -15.64 -26.06 3.39
CA CYS A 79 -14.73 -25.23 2.58
C CYS A 79 -14.36 -23.93 3.30
N SER A 80 -14.31 -23.96 4.64
CA SER A 80 -14.02 -22.80 5.46
C SER A 80 -13.18 -23.13 6.68
N ILE A 81 -12.34 -22.18 7.09
CA ILE A 81 -11.56 -22.22 8.32
C ILE A 81 -11.88 -20.95 9.10
N LYS A 82 -12.34 -21.10 10.34
CA LYS A 82 -12.53 -19.98 11.25
C LYS A 82 -11.20 -19.67 11.93
N ILE A 83 -10.78 -18.41 11.85
CA ILE A 83 -9.50 -17.95 12.39
C ILE A 83 -9.73 -17.43 13.81
N SER A 84 -8.85 -17.85 14.71
CA SER A 84 -8.75 -17.29 16.06
C SER A 84 -8.00 -15.95 16.06
N ASP A 85 -8.15 -15.12 17.10
CA ASP A 85 -7.39 -13.86 17.21
C ASP A 85 -5.87 -14.04 17.04
N ARG A 86 -5.32 -15.17 17.53
CA ARG A 86 -3.89 -15.52 17.35
C ARG A 86 -3.56 -15.93 15.92
N GLY A 87 -4.47 -16.60 15.22
CA GLY A 87 -4.31 -16.96 13.82
C GLY A 87 -4.24 -15.74 12.88
N HIS A 88 -4.65 -14.56 13.35
CA HIS A 88 -4.46 -13.34 12.59
C HIS A 88 -3.02 -12.81 12.61
N ILE A 89 -2.29 -13.02 13.71
CA ILE A 89 -0.95 -12.47 13.90
C ILE A 89 0.06 -13.32 13.16
N ARG A 90 0.87 -12.69 12.29
CA ARG A 90 1.92 -13.37 11.52
C ARG A 90 3.19 -12.55 11.47
N ILE A 91 4.29 -13.27 11.26
CA ILE A 91 5.62 -12.70 11.14
C ILE A 91 5.86 -12.37 9.66
N PRO A 92 6.18 -11.12 9.30
CA PRO A 92 6.59 -10.77 7.94
C PRO A 92 8.01 -11.30 7.65
N PHE A 93 8.28 -11.60 6.39
CA PHE A 93 9.63 -11.95 5.95
C PHE A 93 10.45 -10.68 5.72
N LYS A 94 11.43 -10.43 6.57
CA LYS A 94 12.32 -9.27 6.50
C LYS A 94 13.60 -9.61 5.75
N TYR A 95 14.04 -8.72 4.87
CA TYR A 95 15.28 -8.86 4.11
C TYR A 95 15.94 -7.49 3.89
N GLN A 96 17.24 -7.50 3.62
CA GLN A 96 18.02 -6.28 3.41
C GLN A 96 18.35 -6.10 1.93
N ILE A 97 18.28 -4.86 1.47
CA ILE A 97 18.73 -4.43 0.15
C ILE A 97 19.87 -3.43 0.30
N THR A 98 20.81 -3.44 -0.64
CA THR A 98 21.89 -2.45 -0.70
C THR A 98 21.33 -1.09 -1.08
N HIS A 99 21.52 -0.09 -0.22
CA HIS A 99 21.07 1.27 -0.48
C HIS A 99 22.24 2.23 -0.76
N LYS A 100 23.36 2.05 -0.05
CA LYS A 100 24.66 2.76 -0.26
C LYS A 100 25.81 1.78 -0.01
N GLU A 101 27.05 2.19 -0.30
CA GLU A 101 28.25 1.34 -0.19
C GLU A 101 28.41 0.63 1.18
N ASN A 102 27.86 1.19 2.27
CA ASN A 102 27.87 0.59 3.61
C ASN A 102 26.53 0.72 4.35
N ASP A 103 25.41 0.89 3.63
CA ASP A 103 24.09 1.05 4.25
C ASP A 103 23.07 0.11 3.62
N PHE A 104 22.35 -0.60 4.50
CA PHE A 104 21.35 -1.59 4.13
C PHE A 104 19.98 -1.08 4.53
N ARG A 105 19.04 -1.13 3.60
CA ARG A 105 17.64 -0.86 3.89
C ARG A 105 16.91 -2.17 4.16
N GLU A 106 16.29 -2.30 5.33
CA GLU A 106 15.40 -3.41 5.62
C GLU A 106 14.05 -3.19 4.92
N LEU A 107 13.62 -4.21 4.17
CA LEU A 107 12.29 -4.32 3.59
C LEU A 107 11.58 -5.53 4.18
N ALA A 108 10.25 -5.49 4.16
CA ALA A 108 9.41 -6.54 4.70
C ALA A 108 8.38 -7.01 3.67
N LEU A 109 8.30 -8.32 3.49
CA LEU A 109 7.24 -8.98 2.75
C LEU A 109 6.19 -9.51 3.74
N PRO A 110 4.91 -9.07 3.64
CA PRO A 110 3.86 -9.56 4.52
C PRO A 110 3.60 -11.05 4.31
N HIS A 111 3.20 -11.74 5.37
CA HIS A 111 2.81 -13.14 5.30
C HIS A 111 1.60 -13.33 4.35
N PRO A 112 1.53 -14.40 3.54
CA PRO A 112 0.45 -14.62 2.55
C PRO A 112 -0.96 -14.46 3.11
N LYS A 113 -1.17 -14.88 4.37
CA LYS A 113 -2.42 -14.69 5.10
C LYS A 113 -2.77 -13.20 5.30
N ASN A 114 -1.84 -12.33 5.65
CA ASN A 114 -2.13 -10.89 5.78
C ASN A 114 -2.34 -10.26 4.41
N GLN A 115 -1.66 -10.74 3.36
CA GLN A 115 -1.93 -10.29 2.00
C GLN A 115 -3.39 -10.57 1.59
N LEU A 116 -3.96 -11.70 2.02
CA LEU A 116 -5.38 -12.02 1.82
C LEU A 116 -6.30 -11.06 2.59
N GLU A 117 -5.93 -10.66 3.81
CA GLU A 117 -6.70 -9.66 4.56
C GLU A 117 -6.64 -8.27 3.92
N VAL A 118 -5.48 -7.87 3.38
CA VAL A 118 -5.34 -6.61 2.65
C VAL A 118 -6.27 -6.59 1.43
N ILE A 119 -6.45 -7.72 0.71
CA ILE A 119 -7.42 -7.83 -0.38
C ILE A 119 -8.84 -7.53 0.14
N SER A 120 -9.27 -8.18 1.22
CA SER A 120 -10.60 -7.96 1.80
C SER A 120 -10.77 -6.52 2.28
N PHE A 121 -9.74 -5.95 2.91
CA PHE A 121 -9.74 -4.59 3.41
C PHE A 121 -9.85 -3.56 2.29
N TYR A 122 -9.10 -3.73 1.20
CA TYR A 122 -9.18 -2.86 0.03
C TYR A 122 -10.55 -2.95 -0.64
N GLU A 123 -11.12 -4.15 -0.73
CA GLU A 123 -12.45 -4.28 -1.34
C GLU A 123 -13.53 -3.55 -0.55
N GLU A 124 -13.45 -3.58 0.78
CA GLU A 124 -14.37 -2.86 1.68
C GLU A 124 -14.12 -1.35 1.67
N PHE A 125 -12.86 -0.90 1.69
CA PHE A 125 -12.51 0.49 2.04
C PHE A 125 -11.77 1.29 0.96
N LYS A 126 -11.66 0.78 -0.28
CA LYS A 126 -11.00 1.50 -1.40
C LYS A 126 -11.46 2.95 -1.57
N GLU A 127 -12.75 3.22 -1.46
CA GLU A 127 -13.28 4.59 -1.60
C GLU A 127 -12.96 5.47 -0.39
N THR A 128 -13.03 4.90 0.83
CA THR A 128 -12.65 5.58 2.06
C THR A 128 -11.16 5.96 2.07
N ILE A 129 -10.30 5.05 1.59
CA ILE A 129 -8.87 5.32 1.39
C ILE A 129 -8.68 6.51 0.45
N LEU A 130 -9.37 6.53 -0.70
CA LEU A 130 -9.26 7.63 -1.66
C LEU A 130 -9.73 8.97 -1.09
N TYR A 131 -10.80 8.97 -0.30
CA TYR A 131 -11.31 10.16 0.37
C TYR A 131 -10.28 10.74 1.35
N TYR A 132 -9.73 9.93 2.25
CA TYR A 132 -8.75 10.41 3.23
C TYR A 132 -7.38 10.75 2.62
N CYS A 133 -7.01 10.07 1.54
CA CYS A 133 -5.80 10.43 0.78
C CYS A 133 -5.90 11.78 0.06
N ASN A 134 -7.09 12.40 -0.03
CA ASN A 134 -7.30 13.61 -0.82
C ASN A 134 -7.71 14.84 0.01
N GLN A 135 -7.40 14.85 1.32
CA GLN A 135 -7.76 15.95 2.22
C GLN A 135 -6.89 17.20 2.01
N SER A 136 -5.59 17.03 1.80
CA SER A 136 -4.62 18.09 1.53
C SER A 136 -4.08 18.03 0.10
N SER A 137 -3.63 19.19 -0.39
CA SER A 137 -2.99 19.36 -1.70
C SER A 137 -1.46 19.28 -1.67
N PHE A 138 -0.84 19.14 -0.49
CA PHE A 138 0.62 19.14 -0.35
C PHE A 138 1.28 17.85 -0.84
N SER A 139 0.63 16.70 -0.67
CA SER A 139 1.17 15.43 -1.16
C SER A 139 1.16 15.34 -2.68
N ILE A 140 2.36 15.17 -3.24
CA ILE A 140 2.58 14.99 -4.68
C ILE A 140 2.66 13.52 -5.09
N ARG A 141 2.47 12.59 -4.15
CA ARG A 141 2.36 11.15 -4.41
C ARG A 141 1.30 10.52 -3.50
N LYS A 142 0.04 10.65 -3.92
CA LYS A 142 -1.12 10.08 -3.22
C LYS A 142 -2.02 9.22 -4.12
N PRO A 143 -2.72 8.21 -3.56
CA PRO A 143 -3.78 7.52 -4.27
C PRO A 143 -4.83 8.50 -4.81
N SER A 144 -5.19 8.36 -6.09
CA SER A 144 -6.14 9.27 -6.75
C SER A 144 -7.41 8.55 -7.24
N LYS A 145 -7.26 7.36 -7.83
CA LYS A 145 -8.35 6.55 -8.37
C LYS A 145 -7.97 5.08 -8.30
N ILE A 146 -8.95 4.20 -8.45
CA ILE A 146 -8.70 2.77 -8.66
C ILE A 146 -8.15 2.55 -10.08
N ALA A 147 -7.07 1.78 -10.22
CA ALA A 147 -6.48 1.48 -11.52
C ALA A 147 -7.42 0.63 -12.39
N LYS A 148 -7.73 1.09 -13.61
CA LYS A 148 -8.66 0.43 -14.54
C LYS A 148 -7.98 -0.25 -15.74
N PHE A 149 -6.76 0.16 -16.08
CA PHE A 149 -6.09 -0.28 -17.31
C PHE A 149 -4.64 -0.69 -17.06
N VAL A 150 -4.22 -1.73 -17.79
CA VAL A 150 -2.84 -2.22 -17.89
C VAL A 150 -2.30 -1.76 -19.23
N TYR A 151 -1.08 -1.22 -19.24
CA TYR A 151 -0.40 -0.81 -20.47
C TYR A 151 0.50 -1.93 -20.94
N SER A 152 0.18 -2.59 -22.06
CA SER A 152 1.11 -3.54 -22.67
C SER A 152 2.03 -2.78 -23.63
N ASN A 153 3.35 -2.94 -23.48
CA ASN A 153 4.28 -2.53 -24.52
C ASN A 153 4.19 -3.55 -25.67
N ASP A 154 3.83 -3.09 -26.88
CA ASP A 154 3.85 -3.93 -28.09
C ASP A 154 5.31 -4.17 -28.53
N ALA A 155 5.58 -5.34 -29.13
CA ALA A 155 6.89 -5.73 -29.66
C ALA A 155 7.50 -4.73 -30.68
N LEU A 156 6.67 -3.93 -31.34
CA LEU A 156 7.10 -2.86 -32.26
C LEU A 156 7.83 -1.70 -31.54
N HIS A 157 7.59 -1.48 -30.25
CA HIS A 157 8.27 -0.42 -29.49
C HIS A 157 9.70 -0.82 -29.07
N LEU A 158 9.95 -2.12 -28.85
CA LEU A 158 11.29 -2.64 -28.57
C LEU A 158 12.25 -2.46 -29.75
N ARG A 159 11.75 -2.58 -30.99
CA ARG A 159 12.54 -2.38 -32.22
C ARG A 159 12.90 -0.92 -32.51
N LEU A 160 12.17 0.04 -31.96
CA LEU A 160 12.43 1.48 -32.14
C LEU A 160 13.34 2.08 -31.05
N LYS A 161 13.74 1.28 -30.05
CA LYS A 161 14.74 1.63 -29.04
C LYS A 161 16.17 1.28 -29.51
N GLY A 162 16.41 1.37 -30.82
CA GLY A 162 17.76 1.28 -31.39
C GLY A 162 18.34 2.69 -31.49
N LYS A 163 19.47 2.90 -30.79
CA LYS A 163 20.19 4.16 -30.53
C LYS A 163 19.78 4.85 -29.24
N ASP A 164 20.23 4.29 -28.12
CA ASP A 164 21.24 4.93 -27.26
C ASP A 164 21.71 3.86 -26.26
N ASP A 165 23.03 3.79 -26.07
CA ASP A 165 23.69 2.89 -25.13
C ASP A 165 23.16 3.14 -23.71
N ASP A 166 22.49 2.15 -23.11
CA ASP A 166 22.53 1.91 -21.67
C ASP A 166 21.83 0.59 -21.30
N ALA A 167 22.59 -0.26 -20.60
CA ALA A 167 22.26 -1.40 -19.76
C ALA A 167 21.26 -2.47 -20.27
N ILE A 168 21.80 -3.68 -20.39
CA ILE A 168 21.10 -4.96 -20.51
C ILE A 168 20.20 -5.16 -19.28
N GLU A 169 18.89 -5.02 -19.45
CA GLU A 169 17.90 -5.59 -18.53
C GLU A 169 17.11 -6.69 -19.25
N ASP A 170 17.21 -7.88 -18.67
CA ASP A 170 16.77 -9.17 -19.16
C ASP A 170 15.25 -9.30 -19.29
N ASN A 171 14.85 -10.27 -20.11
CA ASN A 171 13.74 -10.23 -21.04
C ASN A 171 12.50 -10.98 -20.53
N SER A 172 12.11 -10.80 -19.27
CA SER A 172 10.95 -11.48 -18.66
C SER A 172 9.70 -10.57 -18.59
N LYS A 173 9.23 -10.09 -19.74
CA LYS A 173 8.11 -9.12 -19.84
C LYS A 173 6.75 -9.80 -20.09
N GLU A 174 6.01 -10.00 -19.01
CA GLU A 174 4.54 -9.92 -18.97
C GLU A 174 4.01 -9.32 -17.63
N TYR A 175 4.81 -9.33 -16.56
CA TYR A 175 4.39 -8.96 -15.21
C TYR A 175 4.56 -7.48 -14.83
N GLU A 176 5.25 -6.67 -15.64
CA GLU A 176 5.53 -5.25 -15.32
C GLU A 176 4.30 -4.32 -15.41
N ASN A 177 3.15 -4.81 -15.85
CA ASN A 177 2.02 -3.95 -16.19
C ASN A 177 0.90 -3.92 -15.15
N LEU A 178 1.06 -4.62 -14.01
CA LEU A 178 0.15 -4.61 -12.86
C LEU A 178 0.63 -3.64 -11.75
N LYS A 179 1.18 -2.48 -12.13
CA LYS A 179 2.07 -1.71 -11.23
C LYS A 179 1.47 -1.36 -9.87
N THR A 180 0.18 -1.03 -9.78
CA THR A 180 -0.44 -0.57 -8.53
C THR A 180 -1.96 -0.77 -8.55
N TYR A 181 -2.57 -1.02 -7.38
CA TYR A 181 -4.03 -1.12 -7.25
C TYR A 181 -4.69 0.25 -7.41
N PHE A 182 -4.09 1.29 -6.83
CA PHE A 182 -4.46 2.68 -7.00
C PHE A 182 -3.59 3.37 -8.06
N THR A 183 -4.15 4.32 -8.81
CA THR A 183 -3.37 5.25 -9.63
C THR A 183 -2.84 6.38 -8.77
N TYR A 184 -1.58 6.75 -8.96
CA TYR A 184 -0.94 7.84 -8.24
C TYR A 184 -0.94 9.12 -9.06
N LYS A 185 -1.18 10.24 -8.38
CA LYS A 185 -1.16 11.56 -9.00
C LYS A 185 0.26 12.13 -9.05
N ASP A 186 0.46 13.04 -9.99
CA ASP A 186 1.59 13.96 -10.15
C ASP A 186 2.94 13.27 -10.44
N TYR A 187 3.57 12.57 -9.49
CA TYR A 187 4.91 12.00 -9.74
C TYR A 187 5.12 10.59 -9.16
N SER A 188 5.68 9.70 -9.99
CA SER A 188 6.09 8.36 -9.55
C SER A 188 7.38 8.36 -8.73
N ASN A 189 8.30 9.26 -9.06
CA ASN A 189 9.59 9.43 -8.42
C ASN A 189 9.87 10.93 -8.26
N ILE A 190 10.51 11.32 -7.17
CA ILE A 190 10.80 12.70 -6.80
C ILE A 190 11.64 13.45 -7.85
N TYR A 191 12.53 12.78 -8.59
CA TYR A 191 13.33 13.47 -9.62
C TYR A 191 12.44 14.12 -10.70
N LYS A 192 11.31 13.49 -11.02
CA LYS A 192 10.35 14.02 -12.00
C LYS A 192 9.68 15.30 -11.51
N PHE A 193 9.58 15.50 -10.20
CA PHE A 193 9.05 16.73 -9.63
C PHE A 193 10.06 17.87 -9.76
N TYR A 194 11.35 17.60 -9.52
CA TYR A 194 12.40 18.61 -9.66
C TYR A 194 12.57 19.12 -11.10
N GLU A 195 12.28 18.29 -12.09
CA GLU A 195 12.28 18.66 -13.51
C GLU A 195 10.96 19.30 -13.99
N ASP A 196 9.93 19.31 -13.15
CA ASP A 196 8.61 19.76 -13.55
C ASP A 196 8.45 21.28 -13.40
N TYR A 197 7.59 21.83 -14.25
CA TYR A 197 7.26 23.26 -14.23
C TYR A 197 6.73 23.72 -12.86
N GLN A 198 6.01 22.87 -12.11
CA GLN A 198 5.49 23.23 -10.79
C GLN A 198 6.63 23.60 -9.81
N TYR A 199 7.71 22.82 -9.79
CA TYR A 199 8.86 23.10 -8.94
C TYR A 199 9.57 24.39 -9.37
N HIS A 200 9.89 24.54 -10.65
CA HIS A 200 10.55 25.74 -11.17
C HIS A 200 9.71 27.02 -10.99
N ARG A 201 8.39 26.91 -11.03
CA ARG A 201 7.49 28.03 -10.75
C ARG A 201 7.55 28.44 -9.28
N ALA A 202 7.53 27.48 -8.36
CA ALA A 202 7.65 27.76 -6.93
C ALA A 202 9.00 28.41 -6.60
N GLU A 203 10.09 27.88 -7.17
CA GLU A 203 11.45 28.41 -7.03
C GLU A 203 11.56 29.87 -7.50
N LYS A 204 10.91 30.25 -8.61
CA LYS A 204 10.90 31.64 -9.09
C LYS A 204 10.01 32.57 -8.26
N LYS A 205 9.00 32.03 -7.58
CA LYS A 205 7.97 32.81 -6.90
C LYS A 205 8.36 33.17 -5.46
N TYR A 206 9.10 32.31 -4.78
CA TYR A 206 9.46 32.47 -3.38
C TYR A 206 10.97 32.60 -3.21
N ASN A 207 11.40 33.55 -2.38
CA ASN A 207 12.83 33.85 -2.17
C ASN A 207 13.52 32.88 -1.19
N GLN A 208 12.76 32.02 -0.52
CA GLN A 208 13.26 31.10 0.50
C GLN A 208 12.69 29.71 0.26
N MET A 209 13.52 28.69 0.45
CA MET A 209 13.14 27.28 0.37
C MET A 209 13.67 26.56 1.61
N PHE A 210 12.79 25.78 2.23
CA PHE A 210 13.16 24.88 3.31
C PHE A 210 12.87 23.44 2.88
N LYS A 211 13.85 22.55 3.07
CA LYS A 211 13.73 21.12 2.78
C LYS A 211 14.14 20.34 4.02
N PHE A 212 13.30 19.38 4.40
CA PHE A 212 13.55 18.48 5.52
C PHE A 212 13.01 17.10 5.18
N ASP A 213 13.35 16.12 6.02
CA ASP A 213 13.01 14.71 5.87
C ASP A 213 12.55 14.16 7.23
N ILE A 214 11.49 13.36 7.24
CA ILE A 214 11.02 12.71 8.47
C ILE A 214 11.88 11.48 8.74
N SER A 215 12.81 11.66 9.69
CA SER A 215 13.72 10.60 10.11
C SER A 215 12.97 9.33 10.53
N LYS A 216 13.30 8.20 9.88
CA LYS A 216 12.73 6.87 10.17
C LYS A 216 11.19 6.90 10.22
N CYS A 217 10.55 7.55 9.24
CA CYS A 217 9.09 7.71 9.20
C CYS A 217 8.33 6.41 9.51
N PHE A 218 8.51 5.35 8.70
CA PHE A 218 7.77 4.08 8.84
C PHE A 218 8.04 3.35 10.17
N PRO A 219 9.30 3.16 10.62
CA PRO A 219 9.57 2.58 11.94
C PRO A 219 9.04 3.40 13.13
N SER A 220 8.81 4.71 12.95
CA SER A 220 8.39 5.60 14.05
C SER A 220 6.87 5.78 14.14
N ILE A 221 6.10 5.26 13.18
CA ILE A 221 4.64 5.37 13.21
C ILE A 221 4.06 4.46 14.30
N TYR A 222 3.36 5.06 15.26
CA TYR A 222 2.51 4.34 16.20
C TYR A 222 1.17 4.01 15.52
N THR A 223 0.81 2.74 15.39
CA THR A 223 -0.33 2.32 14.54
C THR A 223 -1.66 2.95 14.98
N HIS A 224 -1.88 3.11 16.29
CA HIS A 224 -3.09 3.76 16.80
C HIS A 224 -3.22 5.25 16.42
N SER A 225 -2.14 5.89 15.95
CA SER A 225 -2.17 7.30 15.51
C SER A 225 -3.12 7.54 14.33
N ILE A 226 -3.39 6.52 13.49
CA ILE A 226 -4.37 6.66 12.40
C ILE A 226 -5.78 6.94 12.93
N VAL A 227 -6.15 6.34 14.06
CA VAL A 227 -7.46 6.55 14.68
C VAL A 227 -7.56 7.98 15.20
N TRP A 228 -6.49 8.49 15.81
CA TRP A 228 -6.42 9.88 16.26
C TRP A 228 -6.44 10.88 15.11
N ALA A 229 -5.74 10.58 14.02
CA ALA A 229 -5.70 11.43 12.83
C ALA A 229 -7.08 11.55 12.16
N LEU A 230 -7.89 10.49 12.16
CA LEU A 230 -9.18 10.51 11.47
C LEU A 230 -10.37 10.96 12.33
N PHE A 231 -10.37 10.69 13.64
CA PHE A 231 -11.53 10.93 14.50
C PHE A 231 -11.30 11.93 15.65
N ASN A 232 -10.12 12.54 15.74
CA ASN A 232 -9.63 13.30 16.90
C ASN A 232 -9.45 12.46 18.18
N LYS A 233 -8.38 12.74 18.92
CA LYS A 233 -7.96 11.93 20.09
C LYS A 233 -8.97 11.89 21.23
N GLU A 234 -9.74 12.97 21.41
CA GLU A 234 -10.71 13.10 22.52
C GLU A 234 -11.92 12.20 22.30
N VAL A 235 -12.53 12.26 21.12
CA VAL A 235 -13.68 11.41 20.72
C VAL A 235 -13.37 9.92 20.85
N VAL A 236 -12.13 9.53 20.51
CA VAL A 236 -11.69 8.13 20.58
C VAL A 236 -11.56 7.62 22.02
N LYS A 237 -11.22 8.49 22.98
CA LYS A 237 -11.11 8.10 24.40
C LYS A 237 -12.48 7.84 25.02
N ASP A 238 -13.50 8.57 24.56
CA ASP A 238 -14.86 8.43 25.07
C ASP A 238 -15.56 7.17 24.52
N GLU A 239 -15.18 6.73 23.31
CA GLU A 239 -15.81 5.59 22.62
C GLU A 239 -14.81 4.56 22.05
N ILE A 240 -13.89 4.07 22.90
CA ILE A 240 -12.80 3.16 22.50
C ILE A 240 -13.31 1.92 21.75
N LEU A 241 -14.41 1.30 22.19
CA LEU A 241 -14.95 0.08 21.55
C LEU A 241 -15.52 0.35 20.16
N LEU A 242 -16.20 1.48 19.97
CA LEU A 242 -16.75 1.87 18.68
C LEU A 242 -15.62 2.19 17.70
N SER A 243 -14.57 2.89 18.16
CA SER A 243 -13.41 3.23 17.33
C SER A 243 -12.73 2.01 16.70
N LYS A 244 -12.70 0.84 17.38
CA LYS A 244 -12.12 -0.40 16.85
C LYS A 244 -12.89 -0.98 15.65
N SER A 245 -14.19 -0.71 15.57
CA SER A 245 -15.05 -1.17 14.47
C SER A 245 -15.02 -0.26 13.24
N THR A 246 -14.47 0.95 13.38
CA THR A 246 -14.34 1.92 12.28
C THR A 246 -13.29 1.50 11.27
N PHE A 247 -13.30 2.17 10.10
CA PHE A 247 -12.23 2.05 9.10
C PHE A 247 -10.82 2.20 9.71
N ALA A 248 -10.59 3.24 10.52
CA ALA A 248 -9.28 3.49 11.11
C ALA A 248 -8.86 2.39 12.09
N GLY A 249 -9.79 1.94 12.95
CA GLY A 249 -9.53 0.86 13.90
C GLY A 249 -9.28 -0.49 13.22
N LYS A 250 -10.02 -0.79 12.15
CA LYS A 250 -9.78 -1.98 11.33
C LYS A 250 -8.42 -1.91 10.62
N PHE A 251 -8.01 -0.74 10.12
CA PHE A 251 -6.70 -0.58 9.47
C PHE A 251 -5.56 -0.72 10.48
N ASP A 252 -5.67 -0.07 11.64
CA ASP A 252 -4.71 -0.21 12.76
C ASP A 252 -4.51 -1.68 13.14
N LYS A 253 -5.61 -2.42 13.34
CA LYS A 253 -5.58 -3.85 13.64
C LYS A 253 -4.92 -4.68 12.53
N LEU A 254 -5.19 -4.36 11.26
CA LEU A 254 -4.53 -5.00 10.11
C LEU A 254 -3.02 -4.76 10.10
N MET A 255 -2.56 -3.54 10.42
CA MET A 255 -1.13 -3.22 10.51
C MET A 255 -0.44 -4.00 11.62
N GLN A 256 -1.05 -4.09 12.80
CA GLN A 256 -0.56 -4.91 13.91
C GLN A 256 -0.48 -6.39 13.50
N TYR A 257 -1.52 -6.93 12.87
CA TYR A 257 -1.56 -8.32 12.41
C TYR A 257 -0.48 -8.67 11.38
N ALA A 258 -0.14 -7.73 10.50
CA ALA A 258 0.92 -7.91 9.52
C ALA A 258 2.33 -7.78 10.10
N ASN A 259 2.47 -7.16 11.28
CA ASN A 259 3.74 -6.90 11.95
C ASN A 259 3.83 -7.62 13.31
N PHE A 260 3.43 -8.89 13.37
CA PHE A 260 3.53 -9.73 14.58
C PHE A 260 2.91 -9.16 15.87
N GLY A 261 1.88 -8.31 15.75
CA GLY A 261 1.19 -7.69 16.88
C GLY A 261 1.87 -6.42 17.42
N GLU A 262 2.92 -5.94 16.76
CA GLU A 262 3.60 -4.70 17.13
C GLU A 262 2.73 -3.47 16.86
N THR A 263 2.73 -2.54 17.80
CA THR A 263 2.05 -1.24 17.68
C THR A 263 2.99 -0.10 17.27
N ASN A 264 4.30 -0.33 17.38
CA ASN A 264 5.35 0.63 17.05
C ASN A 264 6.04 0.23 15.75
N GLY A 265 5.89 1.09 14.74
CA GLY A 265 6.42 0.85 13.42
C GLY A 265 5.47 0.05 12.54
N ILE A 266 5.53 0.35 11.24
CA ILE A 266 4.81 -0.37 10.19
C ILE A 266 5.80 -1.00 9.21
N LEU A 267 5.33 -1.96 8.41
CA LEU A 267 6.18 -2.65 7.44
C LEU A 267 6.78 -1.68 6.42
N VAL A 268 8.09 -1.76 6.20
CA VAL A 268 8.78 -0.97 5.17
C VAL A 268 8.77 -1.75 3.86
N GLY A 269 8.30 -1.12 2.78
CA GLY A 269 8.29 -1.72 1.45
C GLY A 269 6.87 -1.83 0.86
N PRO A 270 5.93 -2.54 1.50
CA PRO A 270 4.60 -2.73 0.94
C PRO A 270 3.83 -1.41 0.75
N GLU A 271 3.18 -1.25 -0.39
CA GLU A 271 2.46 -0.02 -0.72
C GLU A 271 1.29 0.26 0.22
N PHE A 272 0.62 -0.77 0.76
CA PHE A 272 -0.45 -0.56 1.74
C PHE A 272 0.05 0.11 3.03
N SER A 273 1.31 -0.13 3.42
CA SER A 273 1.94 0.54 4.56
C SER A 273 2.24 2.01 4.24
N ARG A 274 2.63 2.30 2.99
CA ARG A 274 2.77 3.69 2.52
C ARG A 274 1.44 4.44 2.51
N ILE A 275 0.36 3.78 2.10
CA ILE A 275 -1.00 4.36 2.15
C ILE A 275 -1.40 4.64 3.60
N PHE A 276 -1.12 3.72 4.52
CA PHE A 276 -1.37 3.94 5.95
C PHE A 276 -0.67 5.21 6.47
N ALA A 277 0.62 5.38 6.16
CA ALA A 277 1.37 6.60 6.50
C ALA A 277 0.79 7.85 5.82
N GLU A 278 0.41 7.74 4.54
CA GLU A 278 -0.18 8.84 3.78
C GLU A 278 -1.46 9.38 4.43
N LEU A 279 -2.32 8.51 4.99
CA LEU A 279 -3.54 8.94 5.69
C LEU A 279 -3.21 9.82 6.91
N ILE A 280 -2.19 9.47 7.68
CA ILE A 280 -1.74 10.24 8.84
C ILE A 280 -1.13 11.57 8.39
N LEU A 281 -0.24 11.53 7.39
CA LEU A 281 0.44 12.73 6.90
C LEU A 281 -0.51 13.69 6.17
N GLN A 282 -1.55 13.20 5.50
CA GLN A 282 -2.62 14.03 4.93
C GLN A 282 -3.36 14.84 6.00
N ARG A 283 -3.58 14.24 7.18
CA ARG A 283 -4.18 14.95 8.29
C ARG A 283 -3.25 16.04 8.82
N ILE A 284 -1.97 15.70 9.03
CA ILE A 284 -0.96 16.67 9.47
C ILE A 284 -0.86 17.83 8.47
N ASP A 285 -0.80 17.53 7.17
CA ASP A 285 -0.77 18.54 6.10
C ASP A 285 -1.98 19.48 6.19
N LYS A 286 -3.19 18.93 6.45
CA LYS A 286 -4.42 19.70 6.60
C LYS A 286 -4.40 20.59 7.84
N ASP A 287 -3.96 20.05 8.97
CA ASP A 287 -3.88 20.78 10.23
C ASP A 287 -2.89 21.96 10.10
N ILE A 288 -1.75 21.76 9.44
CA ILE A 288 -0.79 22.84 9.13
C ILE A 288 -1.43 23.92 8.25
N GLU A 289 -2.13 23.51 7.17
CA GLU A 289 -2.81 24.47 6.28
C GLU A 289 -3.86 25.29 7.05
N ASP A 290 -4.62 24.65 7.94
CA ASP A 290 -5.68 25.30 8.71
C ASP A 290 -5.12 26.26 9.77
N GLU A 291 -4.03 25.91 10.47
CA GLU A 291 -3.35 26.81 11.41
C GLU A 291 -2.75 28.03 10.69
N LEU A 292 -2.03 27.84 9.58
CA LEU A 292 -1.48 28.95 8.81
C LEU A 292 -2.57 29.89 8.28
N ARG A 293 -3.71 29.32 7.90
CA ARG A 293 -4.86 30.10 7.45
C ARG A 293 -5.46 30.96 8.56
N LYS A 294 -5.45 30.51 9.83
CA LYS A 294 -5.89 31.33 10.98
C LYS A 294 -5.00 32.55 11.17
N GLU A 295 -3.72 32.44 10.82
CA GLU A 295 -2.76 33.55 10.84
C GLU A 295 -2.79 34.41 9.56
N ASN A 296 -3.77 34.20 8.66
CA ASN A 296 -3.89 34.84 7.34
C ASN A 296 -2.73 34.56 6.38
N ILE A 297 -1.99 33.45 6.58
CA ILE A 297 -0.96 32.97 5.66
C ILE A 297 -1.63 32.03 4.64
N ILE A 298 -1.71 32.43 3.38
CA ILE A 298 -2.56 31.80 2.36
C ILE A 298 -1.74 30.91 1.43
N PHE A 299 -2.15 29.65 1.30
CA PHE A 299 -1.56 28.68 0.37
C PHE A 299 -1.65 29.16 -1.08
N LYS A 300 -0.58 28.95 -1.86
CA LYS A 300 -0.39 29.44 -3.24
C LYS A 300 -0.39 30.97 -3.37
N LYS A 301 -0.35 31.71 -2.28
CA LYS A 301 -0.11 33.15 -2.30
C LYS A 301 1.18 33.45 -1.54
N ASP A 302 1.20 33.09 -0.27
CA ASP A 302 2.28 33.42 0.66
C ASP A 302 3.27 32.24 0.80
N TYR A 303 2.81 31.00 0.57
CA TYR A 303 3.64 29.80 0.61
C TYR A 303 3.14 28.67 -0.30
N GLU A 304 4.02 27.72 -0.64
CA GLU A 304 3.68 26.44 -1.27
C GLU A 304 4.46 25.29 -0.58
N VAL A 305 3.80 24.15 -0.34
CA VAL A 305 4.39 22.95 0.26
C VAL A 305 4.18 21.77 -0.68
N TYR A 306 5.23 20.95 -0.81
CA TYR A 306 5.22 19.72 -1.59
C TYR A 306 5.81 18.60 -0.74
N ARG A 307 5.05 17.53 -0.50
CA ARG A 307 5.48 16.35 0.28
C ARG A 307 5.49 15.10 -0.60
N TYR A 308 6.55 14.31 -0.52
CA TYR A 308 6.72 13.07 -1.28
C TYR A 308 6.98 11.90 -0.34
N VAL A 309 5.95 11.07 -0.13
CA VAL A 309 6.00 9.90 0.78
C VAL A 309 6.11 10.31 2.24
N ASP A 310 7.31 10.62 2.71
CA ASP A 310 7.68 11.03 4.06
C ASP A 310 8.21 12.48 4.13
#